data_AF-A0A8B8EE41-F1
#
_entry.id   AF-A0A8B8EE41-F1
#
_cell.length_a   1.000
_cell.length_b   1.000
_cell.length_c   1.000
_cell.angle_alpha   90.00
_cell.angle_beta   90.00
_cell.angle_gamma   90.00
#
_symmetry.space_group_name_H-M   'P 1'
#
loop_
_entity.id
_entity.type
_entity.pdbx_description
1 polymer ?
#
loop_
_entity_poly.entity_id
_entity_poly.type
_entity_poly.pdbx_seq_one_letter_code
_entity_poly.pdbx_strand_id
1 'polypeptide(L)'
;MDVEISTERLKAAEETYHNIPRGKPKSGRPWKTPKNDRFSAIRTTKTKKLNWDEKMKKRAEQKSIKNYEKELKEKRAKELEIFMAPFCRTAGLKTK
;
A
#
# COMPACT_ATOMS: atom_id res chain seq x y z
N MET A 1 36.27 31.70 5.19
CA MET A 1 37.52 31.18 4.60
C MET A 1 37.62 29.65 4.73
N ASP A 2 37.92 29.07 5.89
CA ASP A 2 38.17 27.61 5.99
C ASP A 2 36.93 26.73 5.71
N VAL A 3 35.75 27.21 6.11
CA VAL A 3 34.47 26.51 5.87
C VAL A 3 34.13 26.50 4.37
N GLU A 4 34.40 27.59 3.65
CA GLU A 4 34.11 27.70 2.22
C GLU A 4 34.99 26.74 1.41
N ILE A 5 36.30 26.70 1.73
CA ILE A 5 37.27 25.78 1.12
C ILE A 5 36.85 24.31 1.32
N SER A 6 36.31 23.97 2.49
CA SER A 6 35.79 22.62 2.75
C SER A 6 34.56 22.28 1.91
N THR A 7 33.64 23.24 1.70
CA THR A 7 32.45 23.02 0.86
C THR A 7 32.80 22.87 -0.62
N GLU A 8 33.80 23.60 -1.11
CA GLU A 8 34.28 23.48 -2.49
C GLU A 8 34.90 22.10 -2.74
N ARG A 9 35.70 21.59 -1.80
CA ARG A 9 36.26 20.23 -1.87
C ARG A 9 35.17 19.15 -1.89
N LEU A 10 34.10 19.31 -1.11
CA LEU A 10 32.97 18.38 -1.11
C LEU A 10 32.20 18.39 -2.42
N LYS A 11 31.98 19.58 -3.02
CA LYS A 11 31.35 19.71 -4.34
C LYS A 11 32.19 19.06 -5.44
N ALA A 12 33.50 19.28 -5.44
CA ALA A 12 34.43 18.63 -6.38
C ALA A 12 34.42 17.09 -6.22
N ALA A 13 34.34 16.58 -4.98
CA ALA A 13 34.21 15.14 -4.72
C ALA A 13 32.87 14.55 -5.22
N GLU A 14 31.77 15.30 -5.13
CA GLU A 14 30.45 14.88 -5.62
C GLU A 14 30.39 14.89 -7.16
N GLU A 15 30.95 15.92 -7.80
CA GLU A 15 31.08 16.01 -9.25
C GLU A 15 31.95 14.88 -9.82
N THR A 16 33.09 14.59 -9.19
CA THR A 16 33.93 13.45 -9.60
C THR A 16 33.20 12.12 -9.46
N TYR A 17 32.45 11.90 -8.36
CA TYR A 17 31.64 10.69 -8.17
C TYR A 17 30.53 10.54 -9.24
N HIS A 18 29.83 11.62 -9.57
CA HIS A 18 28.78 11.61 -10.60
C HIS A 18 29.34 11.39 -12.02
N ASN A 19 30.59 11.78 -12.26
CA ASN A 19 31.26 11.62 -13.54
C ASN A 19 31.99 10.27 -13.71
N ILE A 20 31.95 9.36 -12.72
CA ILE A 20 32.52 8.01 -12.87
C ILE A 20 31.71 7.25 -13.93
N PRO A 21 32.33 6.84 -15.06
CA PRO A 21 31.63 6.16 -16.14
C PRO A 21 31.13 4.80 -15.65
N ARG A 22 29.81 4.61 -15.64
CA ARG A 22 29.18 3.33 -15.31
C ARG A 22 29.07 2.47 -16.57
N GLY A 23 29.33 1.18 -16.44
CA GLY A 23 29.15 0.22 -17.54
C GLY A 23 27.72 0.25 -18.08
N LYS A 24 27.57 0.39 -19.40
CA LYS A 24 26.27 0.29 -20.09
C LYS A 24 26.03 -1.18 -20.44
N PRO A 25 24.81 -1.72 -20.28
CA PRO A 25 24.49 -3.05 -20.78
C PRO A 25 24.62 -3.10 -22.30
N LYS A 26 24.84 -4.29 -22.87
CA LYS A 26 25.01 -4.51 -24.32
C LYS A 26 23.88 -3.92 -25.17
N SER A 27 22.66 -3.87 -24.64
CA SER A 27 21.48 -3.27 -25.29
C SER A 27 21.50 -1.74 -25.36
N GLY A 28 22.49 -1.07 -24.76
CA GLY A 28 22.59 0.38 -24.67
C GLY A 28 21.54 1.03 -23.76
N ARG A 29 20.54 0.27 -23.29
CA ARG A 29 19.40 0.77 -22.51
C ARG A 29 19.54 0.35 -21.05
N PRO A 30 19.68 1.30 -20.10
CA PRO A 30 19.69 0.97 -18.69
C PRO A 30 18.31 0.45 -18.26
N TRP A 31 18.26 -0.74 -17.65
CA TRP A 31 17.02 -1.31 -17.14
C TRP A 31 16.56 -0.66 -15.82
N LYS A 32 17.47 0.03 -15.12
CA LYS A 32 17.21 0.81 -13.91
C LYS A 32 17.85 2.19 -14.05
N THR A 33 17.11 3.24 -13.69
CA THR A 33 17.68 4.56 -13.50
C THR A 33 18.56 4.55 -12.25
N PRO A 34 19.78 5.12 -12.29
CA PRO A 34 20.58 5.29 -11.09
C PRO A 34 19.84 6.25 -10.15
N LYS A 35 19.50 5.80 -8.95
CA LYS A 35 18.98 6.69 -7.92
C LYS A 35 20.14 7.54 -7.39
N ASN A 36 20.12 8.83 -7.66
CA ASN A 36 21.17 9.75 -7.23
C ASN A 36 20.99 10.19 -5.77
N ASP A 37 19.75 10.18 -5.29
CA ASP A 37 19.43 10.63 -3.94
C ASP A 37 19.67 9.55 -2.88
N ARG A 38 20.25 9.98 -1.75
CA ARG A 38 20.37 9.16 -0.54
C ARG A 38 18.98 8.83 0.02
N PHE A 39 18.86 7.70 0.72
CA PHE A 39 17.60 7.32 1.39
C PHE A 39 17.14 8.36 2.41
N SER A 40 18.07 9.09 3.03
CA SER A 40 17.78 10.20 3.96
C SER A 40 17.13 11.42 3.32
N ALA A 41 17.21 11.59 2.00
CA ALA A 41 16.50 12.65 1.29
C ALA A 41 14.98 12.43 1.28
N ILE A 42 14.52 11.18 1.49
CA ILE A 42 13.11 10.87 1.64
C ILE A 42 12.67 11.40 3.02
N ARG A 43 11.98 12.55 3.01
CA ARG A 43 11.35 13.09 4.23
C ARG A 43 10.21 12.17 4.65
N THR A 44 10.48 11.30 5.62
CA THR A 44 9.45 10.50 6.26
C THR A 44 8.75 11.37 7.30
N THR A 45 7.46 11.66 7.08
CA THR A 45 6.65 12.29 8.12
C THR A 45 6.58 11.33 9.30
N LYS A 46 7.03 11.76 10.49
CA LYS A 46 6.86 10.95 11.71
C LYS A 46 5.36 10.74 11.91
N THR A 47 4.88 9.51 11.71
CA THR A 47 3.49 9.18 11.99
C THR A 47 3.26 9.39 13.49
N LYS A 48 2.23 10.17 13.85
CA LYS A 48 1.83 10.29 15.26
C LYS A 48 1.40 8.89 15.70
N LYS A 49 2.17 8.30 16.63
CA LYS A 49 1.77 7.05 17.27
C LYS A 49 0.48 7.37 18.03
N LEU A 50 -0.61 6.67 17.70
CA LEU A 50 -1.86 6.80 18.44
C LEU A 50 -1.66 6.29 19.86
N ASN A 51 -2.27 6.95 20.83
CA ASN A 51 -2.34 6.43 22.19
C ASN A 51 -3.15 5.13 22.22
N TRP A 52 -2.94 4.29 23.24
CA TRP A 52 -3.62 3.00 23.34
C TRP A 52 -5.14 3.13 23.32
N ASP A 53 -5.67 4.13 24.04
CA ASP A 53 -7.11 4.38 24.12
C ASP A 53 -7.71 4.76 22.76
N GLU A 54 -7.02 5.63 22.01
CA GLU A 54 -7.41 6.00 20.64
C GLU A 54 -7.39 4.81 19.70
N LYS A 55 -6.39 3.93 19.85
CA LYS A 55 -6.27 2.69 19.07
C LYS A 55 -7.41 1.73 19.38
N MET A 56 -7.78 1.60 20.66
CA MET A 56 -8.87 0.74 21.10
C MET A 56 -10.23 1.25 20.64
N LYS A 57 -10.45 2.57 20.70
CA LYS A 57 -11.65 3.21 20.15
C LYS A 57 -11.81 2.92 18.66
N LYS A 58 -10.77 3.15 17.85
CA LYS A 58 -10.78 2.85 16.40
C LYS A 58 -11.01 1.38 16.11
N ARG A 59 -10.43 0.48 16.91
CA ARG A 59 -10.64 -0.97 16.76
C ARG A 59 -12.08 -1.36 17.07
N ALA A 60 -12.70 -0.75 18.08
CA ALA A 60 -14.11 -0.98 18.41
C ALA A 60 -15.03 -0.51 17.28
N GLU A 61 -14.81 0.70 16.75
CA GLU A 61 -15.54 1.26 15.61
C GLU A 61 -15.40 0.38 14.35
N GLN A 62 -14.19 -0.08 14.04
CA GLN A 62 -13.97 -1.01 12.92
C GLN A 62 -14.68 -2.35 13.12
N LYS A 63 -14.77 -2.84 14.36
CA LYS A 63 -15.47 -4.09 14.67
C LYS A 63 -16.97 -3.93 14.51
N SER A 64 -17.56 -2.80 14.92
CA SER A 64 -18.99 -2.55 14.75
C SER A 64 -19.37 -2.44 13.27
N ILE A 65 -18.57 -1.74 12.46
CA ILE A 65 -18.80 -1.63 11.01
C ILE A 65 -18.78 -3.02 10.35
N LYS A 66 -17.76 -3.85 10.64
CA LYS A 66 -17.65 -5.19 10.07
C LYS A 66 -18.78 -6.13 10.49
N ASN A 67 -19.25 -6.02 11.74
CA ASN A 67 -20.39 -6.79 12.20
C ASN A 67 -21.66 -6.40 11.44
N TYR A 68 -21.89 -5.09 11.27
CA TYR A 68 -23.02 -4.58 10.50
C TYR A 68 -22.97 -5.03 9.03
N GLU A 69 -21.79 -4.97 8.39
CA GLU A 69 -21.60 -5.49 7.03
C GLU A 69 -21.93 -6.99 6.91
N LYS A 70 -21.58 -7.79 7.92
CA LYS A 70 -21.91 -9.23 7.97
C LYS A 70 -23.41 -9.44 8.07
N GLU A 71 -24.08 -8.71 8.97
CA GLU A 71 -25.54 -8.80 9.13
C GLU A 71 -26.27 -8.47 7.82
N LEU A 72 -25.83 -7.45 7.09
CA LEU A 72 -26.40 -7.11 5.78
C LEU A 72 -26.20 -8.23 4.75
N LYS A 73 -25.02 -8.83 4.71
CA LYS A 73 -24.73 -9.96 3.81
C LYS A 73 -25.56 -11.19 4.15
N GLU A 74 -25.72 -11.50 5.43
CA GLU A 74 -26.54 -12.62 5.89
C GLU A 74 -28.02 -12.41 5.57
N LYS A 75 -28.56 -11.20 5.75
CA LYS A 75 -29.94 -10.88 5.33
C LYS A 75 -30.12 -11.08 3.84
N ARG A 76 -29.20 -10.56 3.02
CA ARG A 76 -29.23 -10.73 1.57
C ARG A 76 -29.13 -12.21 1.15
N ALA A 77 -28.27 -12.99 1.82
CA ALA A 77 -28.13 -14.41 1.55
C ALA A 77 -29.42 -15.18 1.89
N LYS A 78 -30.05 -14.88 3.03
CA LYS A 78 -31.34 -15.47 3.41
C LYS A 78 -32.44 -15.12 2.43
N GLU A 79 -32.52 -13.87 1.98
CA GLU A 79 -33.47 -13.45 0.95
C GLU A 79 -33.25 -14.21 -0.36
N LEU A 80 -32.00 -14.37 -0.79
CA LEU A 80 -31.65 -15.16 -1.97
C LEU A 80 -31.99 -16.64 -1.79
N GLU A 81 -31.69 -17.24 -0.64
CA GLU A 81 -32.05 -18.63 -0.35
C GLU A 81 -33.57 -18.82 -0.33
N ILE A 82 -34.33 -17.94 0.31
CA ILE A 82 -35.79 -17.96 0.31
C ILE A 82 -36.34 -17.78 -1.10
N PHE A 83 -35.74 -16.92 -1.91
CA PHE A 83 -36.14 -16.68 -3.29
C PHE A 83 -35.78 -17.84 -4.23
N MET A 84 -34.64 -18.50 -3.99
CA MET A 84 -34.15 -19.62 -4.81
C MET A 84 -34.69 -20.99 -4.34
N ALA A 85 -35.21 -21.10 -3.11
CA ALA A 85 -35.80 -22.32 -2.57
C ALA A 85 -37.06 -22.81 -3.32
N PRO A 86 -37.98 -21.94 -3.77
CA PRO A 86 -39.10 -22.34 -4.63
C PRO A 86 -38.63 -22.93 -5.96
N PHE A 87 -37.63 -22.30 -6.60
CA PHE A 87 -37.13 -22.70 -7.92
C PHE A 87 -36.50 -24.10 -7.92
N CYS A 88 -35.81 -24.47 -6.84
CA CYS A 88 -35.23 -25.81 -6.69
C CYS A 88 -36.27 -26.88 -6.31
N ARG A 89 -37.35 -26.51 -5.61
CA ARG A 89 -38.40 -27.45 -5.16
C ARG A 89 -39.43 -27.77 -6.25
N THR A 90 -39.64 -26.87 -7.21
CA THR A 90 -40.57 -27.10 -8.34
C THR A 90 -39.99 -27.98 -9.46
N ALA A 91 -38.67 -28.16 -9.54
CA ALA A 91 -38.03 -29.00 -10.56
C ALA A 91 -38.16 -30.53 -10.30
N GLY A 92 -38.71 -30.94 -9.14
CA GLY A 92 -38.83 -32.35 -8.73
C GLY A 92 -40.25 -32.93 -8.74
N LEU A 93 -41.29 -32.15 -8.99
CA LEU A 93 -42.67 -32.64 -9.06
C LEU A 93 -43.06 -32.95 -10.50
N LYS A 94 -42.49 -34.04 -11.05
CA LYS A 94 -43.12 -34.76 -12.16
C LYS A 94 -44.41 -35.38 -11.60
N THR A 95 -45.53 -34.77 -11.93
CA THR A 95 -46.86 -35.37 -11.80
C THR A 95 -46.89 -36.72 -12.54
N LYS A 96 -47.61 -37.68 -11.94
CA LYS A 96 -47.87 -39.05 -12.42
C LYS A 96 -48.08 -39.18 -13.92
#